data_AF-A0A944URD1-F1
#
_entry.id   AF-A0A944URD1-F1
#
_cell.length_a   1.000
_cell.length_b   1.000
_cell.length_c   1.000
_cell.angle_alpha   90.00
_cell.angle_beta   90.00
_cell.angle_gamma   90.00
#
_symmetry.space_group_name_H-M   'P 1'
#
loop_
_entity.id
_entity.type
_entity.pdbx_description
1 polymer ?
#
loop_
_entity_poly.entity_id
_entity_poly.type
_entity_poly.pdbx_seq_one_letter_code
_entity_poly.pdbx_strand_id
1 'polypeptide(L)'
;MTVDNLNLIRIDRHPVGVSGGERGWGGDVVVVTLERPKVNALNADLLGELGQVAEACIADPPGALVVTGGGRHFAAGAEISDFT
;
A
#
# COMPACT_ATOMS: atom_id res chain seq x y z
N MET A 1 7.33 11.74 3.44
CA MET A 1 6.87 10.44 3.96
C MET A 1 8.02 9.46 4.10
N THR A 2 8.37 9.06 5.33
CA THR A 2 9.33 7.97 5.59
C THR A 2 8.60 6.90 6.38
N VAL A 3 8.48 5.70 5.81
CA VAL A 3 7.93 4.51 6.45
C VAL A 3 8.99 3.44 6.28
N ASP A 4 9.61 3.01 7.38
CA ASP A 4 10.75 2.09 7.34
C ASP A 4 10.31 0.67 7.71
N ASN A 5 11.09 -0.34 7.28
CA ASN A 5 10.88 -1.76 7.60
C ASN A 5 9.57 -2.39 7.07
N LEU A 6 9.14 -2.02 5.87
CA LEU A 6 8.01 -2.64 5.18
C LEU A 6 8.46 -3.85 4.38
N ASN A 7 7.87 -5.02 4.63
CA ASN A 7 8.21 -6.28 3.98
C ASN A 7 7.06 -6.84 3.13
N LEU A 8 5.83 -6.37 3.37
CA LEU A 8 4.61 -6.90 2.76
C LEU A 8 3.90 -5.89 1.86
N ILE A 9 4.34 -4.64 1.85
CA ILE A 9 3.83 -3.60 0.97
C ILE A 9 4.95 -2.82 0.29
N ARG A 10 4.69 -2.39 -0.94
CA ARG A 10 5.52 -1.46 -1.72
C ARG A 10 4.81 -0.12 -1.84
N ILE A 11 5.54 0.98 -1.69
CA ILE A 11 4.98 2.34 -1.73
C ILE A 11 5.64 3.16 -2.81
N ASP A 12 4.83 3.80 -3.66
CA ASP A 12 5.26 4.85 -4.58
C ASP A 12 4.47 6.13 -4.29
N ARG A 13 5.14 7.28 -4.26
CA ARG A 13 4.46 8.59 -4.30
C ARG A 13 4.68 9.23 -5.66
N HIS A 14 3.58 9.63 -6.29
CA HIS A 14 3.55 10.31 -7.58
C HIS A 14 3.19 11.77 -7.34
N PRO A 15 4.16 12.72 -7.39
CA PRO A 15 3.87 14.13 -7.17
C PRO A 15 3.22 14.79 -8.40
N VAL A 16 2.47 15.87 -8.15
CA VAL A 16 1.84 16.69 -9.21
C VAL A 16 2.89 17.15 -10.23
N GLY A 17 2.54 17.08 -11.52
CA GLY A 17 3.35 17.64 -12.61
C GLY A 17 4.55 16.78 -13.00
N VAL A 18 4.74 15.61 -12.38
CA VAL A 18 5.77 14.64 -12.77
C VAL A 18 5.07 13.50 -13.51
N SER A 19 5.32 13.36 -14.81
CA SER A 19 4.87 12.23 -15.62
C SER A 19 5.67 10.98 -15.25
N GLY A 20 5.43 10.44 -14.06
CA GLY A 20 6.10 9.27 -13.53
C GLY A 20 5.08 8.22 -13.10
N GLY A 21 5.33 6.95 -13.48
CA GLY A 21 4.49 5.78 -13.20
C GLY A 21 3.80 5.26 -14.45
N GLU A 22 3.83 3.95 -14.68
CA GLU A 22 3.19 3.26 -15.83
C GLU A 22 1.71 3.64 -16.03
N ARG A 23 1.07 4.18 -14.98
CA ARG A 23 -0.36 4.52 -14.92
C ARG A 23 -0.68 6.00 -15.16
N GLY A 24 0.30 6.91 -15.20
CA GLY A 24 0.08 8.32 -15.54
C GLY A 24 -0.79 9.11 -14.56
N TRP A 25 -0.48 9.06 -13.26
CA TRP A 25 -1.24 9.80 -12.23
C TRP A 25 -1.13 11.32 -12.42
N GLY A 26 -2.27 12.02 -12.45
CA GLY A 26 -2.33 13.47 -12.72
C GLY A 26 -2.24 14.38 -11.48
N GLY A 27 -2.01 13.83 -10.29
CA GLY A 27 -2.00 14.57 -9.02
C GLY A 27 -1.04 13.95 -7.99
N ASP A 28 -0.97 14.53 -6.79
CA ASP A 28 -0.20 13.96 -5.66
C ASP A 28 -0.90 12.71 -5.13
N VAL A 29 -0.41 11.54 -5.53
CA VAL A 29 -1.01 10.24 -5.22
C VAL A 29 0.03 9.35 -4.57
N VAL A 30 -0.30 8.79 -3.41
CA VAL A 30 0.45 7.67 -2.83
C VAL A 30 -0.21 6.37 -3.26
N VAL A 31 0.58 5.44 -3.80
CA VAL A 31 0.14 4.11 -4.24
C VAL A 31 0.81 3.07 -3.36
N VAL A 32 -0.02 2.27 -2.69
CA VAL A 32 0.38 1.13 -1.87
C VAL A 32 0.05 -0.14 -2.62
N THR A 33 1.06 -0.96 -2.91
CA THR A 33 0.90 -2.27 -3.53
C THR A 33 1.11 -3.36 -2.48
N LEU A 34 0.10 -4.18 -2.23
CA LEU A 34 0.20 -5.34 -1.35
C LEU A 34 1.00 -6.45 -2.04
N GLU A 35 2.10 -6.92 -1.45
CA GLU A 35 3.04 -7.89 -2.03
C GLU A 35 3.27 -9.10 -1.11
N ARG A 36 2.25 -9.52 -0.37
CA ARG A 36 2.30 -10.72 0.46
C ARG A 36 2.06 -11.99 -0.40
N PRO A 37 2.91 -13.03 -0.30
CA PRO A 37 2.82 -14.22 -1.15
C PRO A 37 1.43 -14.88 -1.25
N LYS A 38 1.22 -15.59 -2.38
CA LYS A 38 -0.01 -16.28 -2.81
C LYS A 38 -1.13 -15.33 -3.25
N VAL A 39 -1.81 -14.67 -2.32
CA VAL A 39 -3.07 -13.97 -2.59
C VAL A 39 -3.31 -12.74 -1.71
N ASN A 40 -2.28 -12.17 -1.09
CA ASN A 40 -2.41 -11.02 -0.20
C ASN A 40 -3.48 -11.24 0.91
N ALA A 41 -3.47 -12.40 1.59
CA ALA A 41 -4.35 -12.60 2.74
C ALA A 41 -3.92 -11.68 3.89
N LEU A 42 -4.89 -11.01 4.50
CA LEU A 42 -4.72 -9.94 5.49
C LEU A 42 -4.44 -10.55 6.87
N ASN A 43 -3.16 -10.57 7.24
CA ASN A 43 -2.70 -10.95 8.58
C ASN A 43 -2.35 -9.70 9.41
N ALA A 44 -2.04 -9.90 10.70
CA ALA A 44 -1.67 -8.81 11.60
C ALA A 44 -0.49 -7.96 11.09
N ASP A 45 0.55 -8.58 10.54
CA ASP A 45 1.73 -7.86 10.03
C ASP A 45 1.38 -6.94 8.86
N LEU A 46 0.63 -7.44 7.86
CA LEU A 46 0.22 -6.65 6.70
C LEU A 46 -0.67 -5.47 7.11
N LEU A 47 -1.59 -5.71 8.06
CA LEU A 47 -2.44 -4.64 8.61
C LEU A 47 -1.61 -3.62 9.41
N GLY A 48 -0.60 -4.07 10.14
CA GLY A 48 0.34 -3.20 10.86
C GLY A 48 1.15 -2.31 9.92
N GLU A 49 1.65 -2.86 8.80
CA GLU A 49 2.32 -2.08 7.75
C GLU A 49 1.37 -1.06 7.10
N LEU A 50 0.14 -1.45 6.76
CA LEU A 50 -0.88 -0.53 6.25
C LEU A 50 -1.22 0.60 7.23
N GLY A 51 -1.27 0.30 8.53
CA GLY A 51 -1.47 1.28 9.59
C GLY A 51 -0.35 2.34 9.61
N GLN A 52 0.91 1.91 9.51
CA GLN A 52 2.06 2.84 9.45
C GLN A 52 1.98 3.78 8.24
N VAL A 53 1.54 3.28 7.10
CA VAL A 53 1.34 4.10 5.90
C VAL A 53 0.21 5.10 6.08
N ALA A 54 -0.90 4.67 6.69
CA ALA A 54 -2.03 5.54 6.97
C ALA A 54 -1.61 6.70 7.89
N GLU A 55 -0.89 6.43 8.98
CA GLU A 55 -0.35 7.44 9.88
C GLU A 55 0.58 8.42 9.15
N ALA A 56 1.47 7.89 8.30
CA ALA A 56 2.37 8.73 7.53
C ALA A 56 1.66 9.61 6.50
N CYS A 57 0.56 9.12 5.90
CA CYS A 57 -0.32 9.93 5.04
C CYS A 57 -1.17 10.93 5.82
N ILE A 58 -1.47 10.70 7.10
CA ILE A 58 -2.13 11.70 7.94
C ILE A 58 -1.16 12.85 8.24
N ALA A 59 0.10 12.53 8.54
CA ALA A 59 1.13 13.53 8.85
C ALA A 59 1.59 14.34 7.62
N ASP A 60 1.59 13.73 6.42
CA ASP A 60 2.00 14.32 5.15
C ASP A 60 0.97 13.96 4.06
N PRO A 61 -0.20 14.65 4.02
CA PRO A 61 -1.35 14.25 3.21
C PRO A 61 -1.11 14.31 1.70
N PRO A 62 -1.32 13.20 0.96
CA PRO A 62 -1.47 13.26 -0.48
C PRO A 62 -2.90 13.69 -0.87
N GLY A 63 -3.09 14.04 -2.14
CA GLY A 63 -4.43 14.26 -2.68
C GLY A 63 -5.27 12.99 -2.74
N ALA A 64 -4.61 11.83 -2.89
CA ALA A 64 -5.26 10.51 -2.78
C ALA A 64 -4.27 9.43 -2.31
N LEU A 65 -4.81 8.43 -1.61
CA LEU A 65 -4.14 7.17 -1.30
C LEU A 65 -4.84 6.04 -2.06
N VAL A 66 -4.10 5.32 -2.90
CA VAL A 66 -4.58 4.15 -3.63
C VAL A 66 -3.97 2.91 -3.00
N VAL A 67 -4.81 1.95 -2.62
CA VAL A 67 -4.34 0.63 -2.19
C VAL A 67 -4.71 -0.38 -3.28
N THR A 68 -3.72 -1.16 -3.72
CA THR A 68 -3.88 -2.15 -4.78
C THR A 68 -3.06 -3.40 -4.49
N GLY A 69 -3.33 -4.50 -5.18
CA GLY A 69 -2.57 -5.74 -5.00
C GLY A 69 -1.52 -5.93 -6.08
N GLY A 70 -0.35 -6.43 -5.68
CA GLY A 70 0.68 -6.92 -6.58
C GLY A 70 0.24 -8.22 -7.27
N GLY A 71 0.55 -8.34 -8.56
CA GLY A 71 0.20 -9.51 -9.36
C GLY A 71 -1.27 -9.57 -9.77
N ARG A 72 -1.92 -10.72 -9.56
CA ARG A 72 -3.26 -11.04 -10.13
C ARG A 72 -4.42 -10.72 -9.21
N HIS A 73 -4.19 -10.53 -7.91
CA HIS A 73 -5.23 -10.41 -6.90
C HIS A 73 -5.03 -9.14 -6.08
N PHE A 74 -6.12 -8.49 -5.70
CA PHE A 74 -6.08 -7.41 -4.72
C PHE A 74 -5.70 -7.96 -3.33
N ALA A 75 -6.64 -8.68 -2.70
CA ALA A 75 -6.49 -9.38 -1.42
C ALA A 75 -7.50 -10.53 -1.32
N ALA A 76 -7.16 -11.60 -0.62
CA ALA A 76 -8.04 -12.75 -0.41
C ALA A 76 -8.94 -12.66 0.84
N GLY A 77 -8.93 -11.52 1.53
CA GLY A 77 -9.61 -11.36 2.83
C GLY A 77 -8.70 -11.76 3.99
N ALA A 78 -9.27 -12.03 5.16
CA ALA A 78 -8.53 -12.33 6.38
C ALA A 78 -7.68 -13.61 6.28
N GLU A 79 -6.50 -13.61 6.91
CA GLU A 79 -5.71 -14.82 7.12
C GLU A 79 -6.38 -15.70 8.19
N ILE A 80 -6.90 -16.86 7.78
CA ILE A 80 -7.69 -17.72 8.67
C ILE A 80 -6.81 -18.33 9.77
N SER A 81 -5.53 -18.56 9.48
CA SER A 81 -4.58 -19.09 10.46
C SER A 81 -4.37 -18.18 11.68
N ASP A 82 -4.69 -16.88 11.58
CA ASP A 82 -4.60 -15.95 12.72
C ASP A 82 -5.74 -16.15 13.75
N PHE A 83 -6.77 -16.94 13.41
CA PHE A 83 -7.96 -17.17 14.23
C PHE A 83 -8.07 -18.62 14.75
N THR A 84 -6.98 -19.39 14.71
CA THR A 84 -6.90 -20.76 15.26
C THR A 84 -6.05 -20.77 16.53
#